data_AF-A0A966BCW5-F1
#
_entry.id   AF-A0A966BCW5-F1
#
_cell.length_a   1.000
_cell.length_b   1.000
_cell.length_c   1.000
_cell.angle_alpha   90.00
_cell.angle_beta   90.00
_cell.angle_gamma   90.00
#
_symmetry.space_group_name_H-M   'P 1'
#
loop_
_entity.id
_entity.type
_entity.pdbx_description
1 polymer ?
#
loop_
_entity_poly.entity_id
_entity_poly.type
_entity_poly.pdbx_seq_one_letter_code
_entity_poly.pdbx_strand_id
1 'polypeptide(L)' 'MTQLTCPLDKTALEDSKTSGEESSQCPKCAGVWLTTAAIESLEDNAASDDMVKGQRQYGKHEVDHGCPHCGAAMVRFRYR' A
#
# COMPACT_ATOMS: atom_id res chain seq x y z
N MET A 1 2.81 -18.75 -6.05
CA MET A 1 3.31 -17.70 -5.13
C MET A 1 4.00 -16.67 -6.00
N THR A 2 3.33 -15.54 -6.26
CA THR A 2 3.89 -14.47 -7.10
C THR A 2 4.78 -13.63 -6.19
N GLN A 3 6.10 -13.77 -6.32
CA GLN A 3 7.06 -12.98 -5.54
C GLN A 3 6.89 -11.51 -5.92
N LEU A 4 6.38 -10.70 -5.00
CA LEU A 4 6.25 -9.26 -5.22
C LEU A 4 7.63 -8.61 -5.17
N THR A 5 7.87 -7.65 -6.06
CA THR A 5 9.16 -6.95 -6.14
C THR A 5 8.91 -5.45 -5.97
N CYS A 6 9.70 -4.75 -5.18
CA CYS A 6 9.52 -3.32 -4.96
C CYS A 6 9.63 -2.54 -6.28
N PRO A 7 8.66 -1.68 -6.63
CA PRO A 7 8.70 -0.92 -7.88
C PRO A 7 9.77 0.18 -7.92
N LEU A 8 10.33 0.57 -6.77
CA LEU A 8 11.35 1.61 -6.67
C LEU A 8 12.78 1.06 -6.78
N ASP A 9 13.08 0.01 -6.02
CA ASP A 9 14.45 -0.52 -5.89
C ASP A 9 14.61 -1.95 -6.43
N LYS A 10 13.53 -2.57 -6.92
CA LYS A 10 13.48 -3.93 -7.48
C LYS A 10 13.92 -5.03 -6.51
N THR A 11 13.91 -4.75 -5.20
CA THR A 11 14.17 -5.76 -4.16
C THR A 11 12.95 -6.66 -3.98
N ALA A 12 13.15 -7.95 -3.70
CA ALA A 12 12.06 -8.83 -3.32
C ALA A 12 11.39 -8.31 -2.03
N LEU A 13 10.06 -8.18 -2.06
CA LEU A 13 9.29 -7.81 -0.88
C LEU A 13 9.21 -9.02 0.06
N GLU A 14 9.35 -8.75 1.35
CA GLU A 14 9.26 -9.76 2.41
C GLU A 14 7.91 -9.68 3.09
N ASP A 15 7.34 -10.83 3.47
CA ASP A 15 6.05 -10.86 4.17
C ASP A 15 6.19 -10.19 5.54
N SER A 16 5.27 -9.28 5.84
CA SER A 16 5.26 -8.47 7.06
C SER A 16 3.81 -8.21 7.50
N LYS A 17 3.62 -7.65 8.70
CA LYS A 17 2.29 -7.29 9.20
C LYS A 17 2.24 -5.82 9.57
N THR A 18 1.32 -5.10 8.95
CA THR A 18 1.09 -3.68 9.23
C THR A 18 -0.22 -3.56 9.99
N SER A 19 -0.13 -3.14 11.26
CA SER A 19 -1.31 -2.98 12.15
C SER A 19 -2.21 -4.22 12.24
N GLY A 20 -1.61 -5.42 12.18
CA GLY A 20 -2.32 -6.70 12.26
C GLY A 20 -2.68 -7.32 10.90
N GLU A 21 -2.62 -6.55 9.81
CA GLU A 21 -2.99 -6.97 8.47
C GLU A 21 -1.80 -7.49 7.65
N GLU A 22 -2.08 -8.45 6.75
CA GLU A 22 -1.09 -9.04 5.85
C GLU A 22 -0.54 -7.97 4.89
N SER A 23 0.78 -7.78 4.91
CA SER A 23 1.48 -6.79 4.12
C SER A 23 2.80 -7.35 3.62
N SER A 24 3.44 -6.65 2.68
CA SER A 24 4.81 -6.99 2.29
C SER A 24 5.67 -5.75 2.38
N GLN A 25 6.81 -5.84 3.06
CA GLN A 25 7.70 -4.70 3.29
C GLN A 25 9.00 -4.87 2.52
N CYS A 26 9.49 -3.76 1.96
CA CYS A 26 10.82 -3.73 1.35
C CYS A 26 11.87 -3.43 2.44
N PRO A 27 12.89 -4.28 2.62
CA PRO A 27 13.95 -4.04 3.61
C PRO A 27 14.86 -2.85 3.25
N LYS A 28 14.84 -2.39 2.00
CA LYS A 28 15.76 -1.35 1.49
C LYS A 28 15.16 0.05 1.49
N CYS A 29 13.94 0.23 0.98
CA CYS A 29 13.25 1.52 0.97
C CYS A 29 12.23 1.69 2.10
N ALA A 30 12.01 0.65 2.92
CA ALA A 30 10.95 0.60 3.95
C ALA A 30 9.52 0.79 3.41
N GLY A 31 9.32 0.71 2.09
CA GLY A 31 8.00 0.76 1.47
C GLY A 31 7.16 -0.46 1.84
N VAL A 32 5.88 -0.22 2.14
CA VAL A 32 4.91 -1.26 2.50
C VAL A 32 3.91 -1.43 1.37
N TRP A 33 3.68 -2.67 0.99
CA TRP A 33 2.66 -3.10 0.06
C TRP A 33 1.49 -3.71 0.82
N LEU A 34 0.28 -3.22 0.55
CA LEU A 34 -0.96 -3.73 1.13
C LEU A 34 -1.92 -4.13 0.00
N THR A 35 -2.67 -5.20 0.22
CA THR A 35 -3.76 -5.57 -0.68
C THR A 35 -4.99 -4.72 -0.42
N THR A 36 -5.91 -4.63 -1.38
CA THR A 36 -7.18 -3.91 -1.20
C THR A 36 -7.93 -4.41 0.03
N ALA A 37 -8.02 -5.73 0.23
CA ALA A 37 -8.68 -6.33 1.38
C ALA A 37 -8.01 -5.93 2.72
N ALA A 38 -6.67 -5.88 2.76
CA ALA A 38 -5.95 -5.42 3.93
C ALA A 38 -6.22 -3.93 4.22
N ILE A 39 -6.28 -3.07 3.18
CA ILE A 39 -6.62 -1.65 3.34
C ILE A 39 -8.05 -1.49 3.88
N GLU A 40 -9.03 -2.23 3.35
CA GLU A 40 -10.42 -2.19 3.82
C GLU A 40 -10.52 -2.59 5.29
N SER A 41 -9.81 -3.65 5.70
CA SER A 41 -9.75 -4.07 7.10
C SER A 41 -9.07 -3.01 7.98
N LEU A 42 -8.00 -2.35 7.51
CA LEU A 42 -7.38 -1.25 8.25
C LEU A 42 -8.36 -0.08 8.43
N GLU A 43 -9.13 0.27 7.39
CA GLU A 43 -10.13 1.33 7.47
C GLU A 43 -11.28 0.97 8.42
N ASP A 44 -11.68 -0.30 8.48
CA ASP A 44 -12.68 -0.81 9.42
C ASP A 44 -12.17 -0.79 10.86
N ASN A 45 -10.92 -1.20 11.10
CA ASN A 45 -10.31 -1.22 12.43
C ASN A 45 -9.92 0.18 12.93
N ALA A 46 -9.51 1.09 12.03
CA ALA A 46 -9.10 2.45 12.38
C ALA A 46 -10.27 3.43 12.54
N ALA A 47 -11.46 3.09 12.04
CA ALA A 47 -12.68 3.85 12.24
C ALA A 47 -13.21 3.67 13.68
N SER A 48 -12.49 4.21 14.67
CA SER A 48 -13.11 4.57 15.95
C SER A 48 -14.04 5.78 15.72
N ASP A 49 -15.12 5.83 16.50
CA ASP A 49 -16.34 6.67 16.40
C ASP A 49 -16.22 8.15 15.91
N ASP A 50 -15.02 8.74 15.88
CA ASP A 50 -14.77 10.14 15.49
C ASP A 50 -14.12 10.34 14.09
N MET A 51 -13.74 9.26 13.38
CA MET A 51 -13.16 9.37 12.03
C MET A 51 -14.19 9.08 10.94
N VAL A 52 -14.64 10.12 10.23
CA VAL A 52 -15.48 9.97 9.04
C VAL A 52 -14.73 9.14 7.99
N LYS A 53 -15.24 7.94 7.68
CA LYS A 53 -14.80 7.13 6.53
C LYS A 53 -14.88 7.98 5.27
N GLY A 54 -13.72 8.33 4.71
CA GLY A 54 -13.62 9.30 3.62
C GLY A 54 -12.40 10.19 3.77
N GLN A 55 -11.22 9.57 3.89
CA GLN A 55 -9.94 10.28 3.88
C GLN A 55 -9.72 10.89 2.51
N ARG A 56 -9.68 12.22 2.43
CA ARG A 56 -9.61 12.92 1.14
C ARG A 56 -8.26 12.63 0.51
N GLN A 57 -8.25 11.85 -0.57
CA GLN A 57 -7.05 11.68 -1.39
C GLN A 57 -6.78 13.00 -2.15
N TYR A 58 -5.68 13.68 -1.85
CA TYR A 58 -5.27 14.90 -2.55
C TYR A 58 -3.91 14.74 -3.22
N GLY A 59 -3.65 15.53 -4.27
CA GLY A 59 -2.39 15.48 -5.02
C GLY A 59 -2.17 14.14 -5.73
N LYS A 60 -3.15 13.71 -6.54
CA LYS A 60 -3.03 12.52 -7.38
C LYS A 60 -2.10 12.83 -8.56
N HIS A 61 -0.96 12.16 -8.62
CA HIS A 61 -0.02 12.26 -9.73
C HIS A 61 0.40 10.87 -10.19
N GLU A 62 0.48 10.67 -11.50
CA GLU A 62 1.03 9.45 -12.09
C GLU A 62 2.51 9.31 -11.71
N VAL A 63 2.94 8.07 -11.52
CA VAL A 63 4.34 7.75 -11.24
C VAL A 63 4.91 6.87 -12.35
N ASP A 64 6.23 6.98 -12.55
CA ASP A 64 6.93 6.27 -13.64
C ASP A 64 6.99 4.74 -13.45
N HIS A 65 6.63 4.25 -12.26
CA HIS A 65 6.72 2.83 -11.92
C HIS A 65 5.34 2.15 -11.89
N GLY A 66 5.31 0.91 -12.40
CA GLY A 66 4.11 0.09 -12.46
C GLY A 66 3.87 -0.74 -11.19
N CYS A 67 2.65 -1.22 -11.06
CA CYS A 67 2.21 -2.07 -9.96
C CYS A 67 3.03 -3.37 -9.92
N PRO A 68 3.62 -3.73 -8.77
CA PRO A 68 4.42 -4.95 -8.63
C PRO A 68 3.62 -6.25 -8.72
N HIS A 69 2.28 -6.17 -8.68
CA HIS A 69 1.38 -7.32 -8.81
C HIS A 69 0.86 -7.54 -10.24
N CYS A 70 0.53 -6.47 -10.98
CA CYS A 70 -0.10 -6.56 -12.30
C CYS A 70 0.53 -5.69 -13.41
N GLY A 71 1.52 -4.86 -13.09
CA GLY A 71 2.19 -3.96 -14.03
C GLY A 71 1.41 -2.71 -14.44
N ALA A 72 0.20 -2.50 -13.92
CA ALA A 72 -0.59 -1.30 -14.22
C ALA A 72 0.08 0.00 -13.74
N ALA A 73 -0.20 1.12 -14.41
CA ALA A 73 0.29 2.43 -13.99
C ALA A 73 -0.19 2.78 -12.57
N MET A 74 0.73 3.19 -11.71
CA MET A 74 0.40 3.59 -10.35
C MET A 74 0.19 5.10 -10.27
N VAL A 75 -0.59 5.51 -9.27
CA VAL A 75 -0.75 6.92 -8.90
C VAL A 75 -0.28 7.10 -7.47
N ARG A 76 0.52 8.14 -7.26
CA ARG A 76 0.82 8.63 -5.93
C ARG A 76 -0.27 9.60 -5.52
N PHE A 77 -0.77 9.45 -4.31
CA PHE A 77 -1.66 10.41 -3.68
C PHE A 77 -1.26 10.57 -2.21
N ARG A 78 -1.71 11.66 -1.61
CA ARG A 78 -1.59 11.86 -0.16
C ARG A 78 -2.92 11.52 0.49
N TYR A 79 -2.84 10.79 1.60
CA TYR A 79 -3.94 10.35 2.43
C TYR A 79 -3.92 11.19 3.71
N ARG A 80 -5.07 11.75 4.12
CA ARG A 80 -5.25 12.57 5.32
C ARG A 80 -6.54 12.20 6.02
#